data_AF-A0A939ZXQ6-F1
#
_entry.id   AF-A0A939ZXQ6-F1
#
_cell.length_a   1.000
_cell.length_b   1.000
_cell.length_c   1.000
_cell.angle_alpha   90.00
_cell.angle_beta   90.00
_cell.angle_gamma   90.00
#
_symmetry.space_group_name_H-M   'P 1'
#
loop_
_entity.id
_entity.type
_entity.pdbx_description
1 polymer ?
#
loop_
_entity_poly.entity_id
_entity_poly.type
_entity_poly.pdbx_seq_one_letter_code
_entity_poly.pdbx_strand_id
1 'polypeptide(L)'
;KEQCYATGGFGSMENLQDRETTIKKLRTRYDSFETMCGSWAAFKLCKYLMCLTGEAKYADWTEKLIVNGTGASLPSGGTGKAFYYSEYRTSGAHKRYNHDVAWTCCSGTRPQAIADYYDQIYFRDGSGIYAAQFFESAARLTVKDTEVSVRQLADFPASDTLKYEIDPAKKTYFAFRFRLPGWLAATPEVRVNDRPFKFSVQKGWGTVERWWSPGDRLEIRLPMAMEAKYMYDDKANPYAITLGPTVMAVRAIEEAGNPALVIDPDRVGEDFVPCEQELLTWEYAPDRNITIKPFYLFREGEQYFIYLDKAARMLSYTWKNAEYDEGWIDFGSWNTASYEGQTCRFSYTGRGVTLRTFGQPNCGIADIILDGKKAGEMDCYTPSGGGAVSCFVAAEEGEHTLELVCSGRKRPASGGIYITISRFELED
;
A
#
# COMPACT_ATOMS: atom_id res chain seq x y z
N LYS A 1 -1.98 15.11 -14.25
CA LYS A 1 -2.74 13.93 -13.79
C LYS A 1 -3.38 14.32 -12.47
N GLU A 2 -4.62 14.81 -12.46
CA GLU A 2 -5.19 15.49 -11.28
C GLU A 2 -6.14 14.62 -10.45
N GLN A 3 -6.30 13.34 -10.80
CA GLN A 3 -7.29 12.46 -10.16
C GLN A 3 -6.77 11.03 -9.93
N CYS A 4 -5.45 10.83 -10.00
CA CYS A 4 -4.84 9.52 -9.78
C CYS A 4 -4.06 9.51 -8.46
N TYR A 5 -4.22 8.44 -7.69
CA TYR A 5 -3.38 8.13 -6.54
C TYR A 5 -1.97 7.70 -6.99
N ALA A 6 -1.03 7.61 -6.04
CA ALA A 6 0.36 7.22 -6.26
C ALA A 6 0.45 5.83 -6.90
N THR A 7 -0.46 4.93 -6.51
CA THR A 7 -0.66 3.57 -7.04
C THR A 7 -1.16 3.55 -8.48
N GLY A 8 -1.55 4.69 -9.04
CA GLY A 8 -2.23 4.79 -10.33
C GLY A 8 -3.75 4.62 -10.25
N GLY A 9 -4.30 4.18 -9.11
CA GLY A 9 -5.75 4.09 -8.92
C GLY A 9 -6.44 5.45 -9.04
N PHE A 10 -7.75 5.46 -9.28
CA PHE A 10 -8.55 6.68 -9.45
C PHE A 10 -10.02 6.39 -9.13
N GLY A 11 -10.87 7.42 -9.12
CA GLY A 11 -12.32 7.22 -9.08
C GLY A 11 -12.83 6.73 -7.72
N SER A 12 -12.60 7.48 -6.65
CA SER A 12 -13.11 7.15 -5.32
C SER A 12 -14.64 7.04 -5.34
N MET A 13 -15.15 5.97 -4.71
CA MET A 13 -16.56 5.56 -4.75
C MET A 13 -17.06 5.36 -6.19
N GLU A 14 -16.21 4.86 -7.09
CA GLU A 14 -16.51 4.65 -8.52
C GLU A 14 -16.83 5.94 -9.31
N ASN A 15 -16.45 7.11 -8.77
CA ASN A 15 -16.77 8.40 -9.34
C ASN A 15 -15.51 9.25 -9.50
N LEU A 16 -15.35 9.95 -10.62
CA LEU A 16 -14.30 10.96 -10.76
C LEU A 16 -14.59 12.13 -9.81
N GLN A 17 -13.61 12.50 -8.99
CA GLN A 17 -13.75 13.52 -7.94
C GLN A 17 -12.79 14.69 -8.19
N ASP A 18 -13.14 15.88 -7.74
CA ASP A 18 -12.19 16.98 -7.64
C ASP A 18 -11.12 16.70 -6.56
N ARG A 19 -10.09 17.55 -6.49
CA ARG A 19 -8.93 17.36 -5.61
C ARG A 19 -9.29 17.40 -4.12
N GLU A 20 -10.12 18.36 -3.72
CA GLU A 20 -10.52 18.55 -2.33
C GLU A 20 -11.36 17.36 -1.85
N THR A 21 -12.34 16.96 -2.66
CA THR A 21 -13.18 15.80 -2.37
C THR A 21 -12.35 14.52 -2.31
N THR A 22 -11.35 14.36 -3.18
CA THR A 22 -10.45 13.18 -3.16
C THR A 22 -9.68 13.09 -1.83
N ILE A 23 -9.09 14.19 -1.37
CA ILE A 23 -8.36 14.23 -0.08
C ILE A 23 -9.29 13.97 1.10
N LYS A 24 -10.47 14.61 1.12
CA LYS A 24 -11.46 14.40 2.18
C LYS A 24 -11.91 12.94 2.28
N LYS A 25 -12.17 12.29 1.13
CA LYS A 25 -12.55 10.87 1.09
C LYS A 25 -11.40 9.97 1.50
N LEU A 26 -10.16 10.30 1.13
CA LEU A 26 -8.98 9.56 1.57
C LEU A 26 -8.85 9.48 3.11
N ARG A 27 -9.43 10.43 3.85
CA ARG A 27 -9.47 10.40 5.33
C ARG A 27 -10.62 9.57 5.90
N THR A 28 -11.70 9.37 5.15
CA THR A 28 -13.01 8.95 5.68
C THR A 28 -13.62 7.72 5.01
N ARG A 29 -12.98 7.20 3.95
CA ARG A 29 -13.55 6.18 3.07
C ARG A 29 -12.56 5.08 2.75
N TYR A 30 -13.07 3.87 2.58
CA TYR A 30 -12.27 2.71 2.22
C TYR A 30 -12.26 2.41 0.70
N ASP A 31 -13.24 2.92 -0.04
CA ASP A 31 -13.48 2.69 -1.47
C ASP A 31 -12.68 3.68 -2.35
N SER A 32 -11.36 3.70 -2.16
CA SER A 32 -10.49 4.67 -2.85
C SER A 32 -10.37 4.39 -4.36
N PHE A 33 -10.33 3.13 -4.77
CA PHE A 33 -10.16 2.76 -6.18
C PHE A 33 -10.79 1.40 -6.48
N GLU A 34 -11.71 1.34 -7.45
CA GLU A 34 -12.22 0.08 -7.99
C GLU A 34 -11.11 -0.64 -8.80
N THR A 35 -10.42 -1.57 -8.14
CA THR A 35 -9.08 -2.02 -8.55
C THR A 35 -9.07 -2.66 -9.93
N MET A 36 -9.92 -3.66 -10.17
CA MET A 36 -9.81 -4.46 -11.39
C MET A 36 -10.42 -3.73 -12.60
N CYS A 37 -11.62 -3.16 -12.45
CA CYS A 37 -12.28 -2.44 -13.54
C CYS A 37 -11.51 -1.18 -13.94
N GLY A 38 -11.08 -0.38 -12.97
CA GLY A 38 -10.30 0.81 -13.24
C GLY A 38 -8.92 0.51 -13.83
N SER A 39 -8.24 -0.56 -13.37
CA SER A 39 -6.98 -1.00 -13.97
C SER A 39 -7.15 -1.43 -15.43
N TRP A 40 -8.15 -2.27 -15.70
CA TRP A 40 -8.44 -2.75 -17.05
C TRP A 40 -8.80 -1.62 -18.02
N ALA A 41 -9.64 -0.67 -17.59
CA ALA A 41 -9.98 0.50 -18.39
C ALA A 41 -8.73 1.33 -18.76
N ALA A 42 -7.85 1.58 -17.78
CA ALA A 42 -6.60 2.27 -18.02
C ALA A 42 -5.65 1.49 -18.94
N PHE A 43 -5.56 0.16 -18.81
CA PHE A 43 -4.75 -0.67 -19.71
C PHE A 43 -5.18 -0.52 -21.16
N LYS A 44 -6.49 -0.60 -21.45
CA LYS A 44 -7.01 -0.40 -22.81
C LYS A 44 -6.73 1.01 -23.32
N LEU A 45 -7.05 2.03 -22.53
CA LEU A 45 -6.86 3.43 -22.91
C LEU A 45 -5.38 3.73 -23.22
N CYS A 46 -4.48 3.36 -22.30
CA CYS A 46 -3.05 3.61 -22.43
C CYS A 46 -2.44 2.85 -23.61
N LYS A 47 -2.86 1.59 -23.83
CA LYS A 47 -2.44 0.80 -25.00
C LYS A 47 -2.79 1.51 -26.30
N TYR A 48 -4.04 1.93 -26.46
CA TYR A 48 -4.47 2.61 -27.68
C TYR A 48 -3.80 3.97 -27.88
N LEU A 49 -3.71 4.80 -26.83
CA LEU A 49 -3.03 6.09 -26.92
C LEU A 49 -1.55 5.93 -27.27
N MET A 50 -0.87 4.95 -26.66
CA MET A 50 0.52 4.65 -26.98
C MET A 50 0.70 4.20 -28.42
N CYS A 51 -0.16 3.31 -28.93
CA CYS A 51 -0.11 2.87 -30.34
C CYS A 51 -0.41 4.00 -31.33
N LEU A 52 -1.31 4.92 -30.99
CA LEU A 52 -1.70 6.03 -31.86
C LEU A 52 -0.67 7.16 -31.89
N THR A 53 -0.10 7.55 -30.75
CA THR A 53 0.82 8.70 -30.69
C THR A 53 2.28 8.30 -30.71
N GLY A 54 2.59 7.05 -30.34
CA GLY A 54 3.95 6.55 -30.12
C GLY A 54 4.61 7.05 -28.83
N GLU A 55 3.88 7.67 -27.91
CA GLU A 55 4.45 8.20 -26.67
C GLU A 55 4.49 7.15 -25.55
N ALA A 56 5.68 6.89 -25.00
CA ALA A 56 5.90 5.88 -23.96
C ALA A 56 5.22 6.24 -22.63
N LYS A 57 4.96 7.53 -22.38
CA LYS A 57 4.38 8.05 -21.12
C LYS A 57 3.05 7.41 -20.72
N TYR A 58 2.30 6.87 -21.69
CA TYR A 58 1.03 6.19 -21.41
C TYR A 58 1.27 4.87 -20.68
N ALA A 59 2.35 4.16 -20.99
CA ALA A 59 2.72 2.91 -20.31
C ALA A 59 3.21 3.11 -18.87
N ASP A 60 3.57 4.33 -18.45
CA ASP A 60 3.85 4.64 -17.04
C ASP A 60 2.62 4.44 -16.15
N TRP A 61 1.43 4.76 -16.67
CA TRP A 61 0.21 4.58 -15.88
C TRP A 61 -0.18 3.10 -15.82
N THR A 62 -0.06 2.38 -16.94
CA THR A 62 -0.21 0.93 -16.98
C THR A 62 0.74 0.24 -15.99
N GLU A 63 2.02 0.62 -15.96
CA GLU A 63 3.01 0.06 -15.02
C GLU A 63 2.57 0.21 -13.56
N LYS A 64 2.19 1.42 -13.16
CA LYS A 64 1.71 1.68 -11.79
C LYS A 64 0.54 0.78 -11.41
N LEU A 65 -0.42 0.61 -12.32
CA LEU A 65 -1.61 -0.20 -12.09
C LEU A 65 -1.34 -1.70 -12.17
N ILE A 66 -0.35 -2.14 -12.95
CA ILE A 66 0.13 -3.53 -12.90
C ILE A 66 0.76 -3.80 -11.54
N VAL A 67 1.69 -2.97 -11.07
CA VAL A 67 2.44 -3.20 -9.82
C VAL A 67 1.55 -3.02 -8.59
N ASN A 68 0.84 -1.90 -8.51
CA ASN A 68 0.16 -1.45 -7.28
C ASN A 68 -1.36 -1.65 -7.31
N GLY A 69 -1.95 -1.91 -8.47
CA GLY A 69 -3.36 -2.23 -8.63
C GLY A 69 -3.57 -3.73 -8.71
N THR A 70 -3.56 -4.25 -9.94
CA THR A 70 -3.74 -5.68 -10.25
C THR A 70 -2.75 -6.57 -9.49
N GLY A 71 -1.46 -6.24 -9.47
CA GLY A 71 -0.43 -7.02 -8.78
C GLY A 71 -0.55 -7.01 -7.25
N ALA A 72 -1.18 -5.98 -6.68
CA ALA A 72 -1.44 -5.89 -5.25
C ALA A 72 -2.80 -6.47 -4.82
N SER A 73 -3.64 -6.88 -5.76
CA SER A 73 -4.98 -7.39 -5.48
C SER A 73 -4.96 -8.78 -4.83
N LEU A 74 -5.93 -9.05 -3.95
CA LEU A 74 -6.07 -10.39 -3.36
C LEU A 74 -6.48 -11.42 -4.44
N PRO A 75 -6.01 -12.68 -4.33
CA PRO A 75 -6.33 -13.74 -5.29
C PRO A 75 -7.83 -14.09 -5.28
N SER A 76 -8.39 -14.54 -6.40
CA SER A 76 -9.78 -15.01 -6.40
C SER A 76 -9.85 -16.46 -5.89
N GLY A 77 -10.59 -16.69 -4.79
CA GLY A 77 -10.75 -18.01 -4.17
C GLY A 77 -11.84 -18.91 -4.79
N GLY A 78 -12.26 -18.67 -6.03
CA GLY A 78 -13.30 -19.47 -6.72
C GLY A 78 -14.74 -19.29 -6.21
N THR A 79 -14.95 -18.56 -5.12
CA THR A 79 -16.27 -18.29 -4.50
C THR A 79 -17.07 -17.19 -5.20
N GLY A 80 -16.50 -16.59 -6.25
CA GLY A 80 -17.03 -15.39 -6.90
C GLY A 80 -16.81 -14.10 -6.10
N LYS A 81 -16.23 -14.15 -4.90
CA LYS A 81 -15.75 -12.95 -4.21
C LYS A 81 -14.47 -12.43 -4.86
N ALA A 82 -14.32 -11.11 -4.99
CA ALA A 82 -13.18 -10.47 -5.62
C ALA A 82 -12.64 -9.31 -4.77
N PHE A 83 -11.35 -9.06 -4.90
CA PHE A 83 -10.75 -7.82 -4.42
C PHE A 83 -11.29 -6.66 -5.28
N TYR A 84 -12.22 -5.91 -4.69
CA TYR A 84 -12.97 -4.88 -5.42
C TYR A 84 -12.33 -3.51 -5.26
N TYR A 85 -12.12 -3.06 -4.03
CA TYR A 85 -11.50 -1.77 -3.74
C TYR A 85 -10.10 -1.92 -3.18
N SER A 86 -9.18 -1.13 -3.70
CA SER A 86 -7.96 -0.80 -2.99
C SER A 86 -8.28 0.29 -1.98
N GLU A 87 -8.03 0.01 -0.70
CA GLU A 87 -8.20 0.96 0.39
C GLU A 87 -6.90 1.75 0.62
N TYR A 88 -6.98 3.08 0.55
CA TYR A 88 -5.83 3.98 0.76
C TYR A 88 -6.02 4.92 1.94
N ARG A 89 -6.98 4.60 2.83
CA ARG A 89 -7.41 5.48 3.89
C ARG A 89 -6.26 5.88 4.81
N THR A 90 -6.06 7.18 5.05
CA THR A 90 -4.91 7.70 5.81
C THR A 90 -4.93 7.34 7.29
N SER A 91 -6.08 6.91 7.80
CA SER A 91 -6.30 6.46 9.17
C SER A 91 -5.93 5.00 9.44
N GLY A 92 -5.40 4.32 8.42
CA GLY A 92 -5.09 2.89 8.42
C GLY A 92 -6.05 2.12 7.52
N ALA A 93 -5.47 1.32 6.62
CA ALA A 93 -6.16 0.61 5.55
C ALA A 93 -5.91 -0.89 5.63
N HIS A 94 -6.80 -1.68 5.02
CA HIS A 94 -6.66 -3.13 4.93
C HIS A 94 -7.06 -3.64 3.55
N LYS A 95 -6.44 -4.75 3.12
CA LYS A 95 -6.96 -5.50 1.99
C LYS A 95 -8.07 -6.41 2.48
N ARG A 96 -9.23 -6.37 1.83
CA ARG A 96 -10.40 -7.20 2.15
C ARG A 96 -11.10 -7.59 0.84
N TYR A 97 -11.74 -8.76 0.81
CA TYR A 97 -12.73 -9.02 -0.24
C TYR A 97 -13.96 -8.18 0.07
N ASN A 98 -14.13 -7.07 -0.65
CA ASN A 98 -15.25 -6.19 -0.40
C ASN A 98 -16.56 -6.81 -0.90
N HIS A 99 -17.63 -6.53 -0.17
CA HIS A 99 -18.96 -7.13 -0.26
C HIS A 99 -18.98 -8.62 0.13
N ASP A 100 -19.93 -9.01 0.97
CA ASP A 100 -20.35 -10.41 1.11
C ASP A 100 -21.10 -10.95 -0.13
N VAL A 101 -21.01 -10.22 -1.24
CA VAL A 101 -21.69 -10.47 -2.50
C VAL A 101 -20.66 -10.99 -3.51
N ALA A 102 -20.91 -12.19 -4.01
CA ALA A 102 -20.15 -12.76 -5.11
C ALA A 102 -20.59 -12.15 -6.46
N TRP A 103 -19.72 -12.27 -7.48
CA TRP A 103 -20.02 -11.95 -8.88
C TRP A 103 -20.24 -10.47 -9.20
N THR A 104 -19.51 -9.61 -8.51
CA THR A 104 -19.41 -8.18 -8.82
C THR A 104 -18.69 -7.94 -10.16
N CYS A 105 -18.76 -6.73 -10.73
CA CYS A 105 -18.04 -6.38 -11.96
C CYS A 105 -16.53 -6.68 -11.90
N CYS A 106 -15.86 -6.36 -10.80
CA CYS A 106 -14.44 -6.71 -10.61
C CYS A 106 -14.17 -8.21 -10.66
N SER A 107 -15.14 -9.05 -10.30
CA SER A 107 -15.04 -10.50 -10.43
C SER A 107 -14.97 -10.93 -11.91
N GLY A 108 -15.75 -10.27 -12.78
CA GLY A 108 -15.72 -10.49 -14.22
C GLY A 108 -14.55 -9.81 -14.94
N THR A 109 -14.09 -8.66 -14.45
CA THR A 109 -12.99 -7.90 -15.08
C THR A 109 -11.62 -8.43 -14.69
N ARG A 110 -11.46 -9.04 -13.51
CA ARG A 110 -10.18 -9.62 -13.09
C ARG A 110 -9.55 -10.54 -14.15
N PRO A 111 -10.21 -11.59 -14.65
CA PRO A 111 -9.60 -12.47 -15.66
C PRO A 111 -9.21 -11.72 -16.94
N GLN A 112 -9.98 -10.71 -17.33
CA GLN A 112 -9.66 -9.85 -18.49
C GLN A 112 -8.42 -9.01 -18.25
N ALA A 113 -8.28 -8.40 -17.06
CA ALA A 113 -7.10 -7.61 -16.70
C ALA A 113 -5.82 -8.45 -16.62
N ILE A 114 -5.92 -9.67 -16.08
CA ILE A 114 -4.80 -10.61 -16.01
C ILE A 114 -4.40 -11.11 -17.41
N ALA A 115 -5.37 -11.38 -18.28
CA ALA A 115 -5.09 -11.73 -19.68
C ALA A 115 -4.45 -10.56 -20.44
N ASP A 116 -4.96 -9.34 -20.24
CA ASP A 116 -4.47 -8.13 -20.91
C ASP A 116 -3.06 -7.72 -20.50
N TYR A 117 -2.58 -8.12 -19.33
CA TYR A 117 -1.28 -7.73 -18.81
C TYR A 117 -0.12 -8.12 -19.75
N TYR A 118 -0.12 -9.36 -20.26
CA TYR A 118 0.90 -9.85 -21.20
C TYR A 118 0.95 -9.02 -22.48
N ASP A 119 -0.22 -8.55 -22.88
CA ASP A 119 -0.50 -7.74 -24.06
C ASP A 119 -0.02 -6.28 -23.94
N GLN A 120 0.53 -5.91 -22.78
CA GLN A 120 1.13 -4.60 -22.49
C GLN A 120 2.66 -4.63 -22.49
N ILE A 121 3.31 -5.81 -22.58
CA ILE A 121 4.77 -5.91 -22.40
C ILE A 121 5.52 -5.45 -23.64
N TYR A 122 5.21 -6.07 -24.79
CA TYR A 122 5.91 -5.79 -26.04
C TYR A 122 4.98 -5.25 -27.13
N PHE A 123 5.50 -4.31 -27.90
CA PHE A 123 4.90 -3.79 -29.11
C PHE A 123 5.91 -3.85 -30.26
N ARG A 124 5.43 -3.70 -31.49
CA ARG A 124 6.29 -3.65 -32.67
C ARG A 124 5.71 -2.76 -33.75
N ASP A 125 6.57 -2.30 -34.63
CA ASP A 125 6.22 -1.72 -35.91
C ASP A 125 7.16 -2.25 -37.00
N GLY A 126 7.15 -1.65 -38.20
CA GLY A 126 8.05 -2.05 -39.28
C GLY A 126 9.54 -1.75 -39.00
N SER A 127 9.84 -0.89 -38.03
CA SER A 127 11.20 -0.46 -37.70
C SER A 127 11.84 -1.31 -36.59
N GLY A 128 11.04 -1.91 -35.71
CA GLY A 128 11.57 -2.72 -34.62
C GLY A 128 10.60 -3.05 -33.49
N ILE A 129 11.17 -3.27 -32.31
CA ILE A 129 10.51 -3.78 -31.09
C ILE A 129 10.50 -2.69 -30.02
N TYR A 130 9.44 -2.68 -29.22
CA TYR A 130 9.23 -1.78 -28.09
C TYR A 130 8.95 -2.62 -26.83
N ALA A 131 9.77 -2.50 -25.81
CA ALA A 131 9.56 -3.05 -24.47
C ALA A 131 8.95 -1.95 -23.58
N ALA A 132 7.63 -2.03 -23.35
CA ALA A 132 6.86 -1.05 -22.59
C ALA A 132 6.79 -1.38 -21.10
N GLN A 133 6.84 -2.66 -20.72
CA GLN A 133 6.83 -3.13 -19.33
C GLN A 133 8.03 -4.04 -19.04
N PHE A 134 8.43 -4.15 -17.77
CA PHE A 134 9.74 -4.69 -17.41
C PHE A 134 9.73 -6.00 -16.64
N PHE A 135 8.64 -6.75 -16.70
CA PHE A 135 8.51 -8.05 -16.03
C PHE A 135 9.14 -9.21 -16.80
N GLU A 136 9.57 -10.26 -16.10
CA GLU A 136 10.08 -11.48 -16.71
C GLU A 136 9.07 -12.03 -17.73
N SER A 137 9.54 -12.24 -18.95
CA SER A 137 8.67 -12.59 -20.08
C SER A 137 9.45 -13.14 -21.26
N ALA A 138 8.73 -13.78 -22.18
CA ALA A 138 9.25 -14.23 -23.46
C ALA A 138 8.23 -13.94 -24.56
N ALA A 139 8.71 -13.47 -25.72
CA ALA A 139 7.88 -13.17 -26.87
C ALA A 139 8.57 -13.59 -28.18
N ARG A 140 7.75 -13.96 -29.17
CA ARG A 140 8.18 -14.10 -30.56
C ARG A 140 7.48 -13.03 -31.39
N LEU A 141 8.26 -12.22 -32.07
CA LEU A 141 7.80 -11.06 -32.82
C LEU A 141 8.37 -11.13 -34.24
N THR A 142 7.63 -10.62 -35.22
CA THR A 142 8.14 -10.50 -36.59
C THR A 142 8.59 -9.06 -36.86
N VAL A 143 9.84 -8.88 -37.24
CA VAL A 143 10.45 -7.58 -37.60
C VAL A 143 11.12 -7.74 -38.96
N LYS A 144 10.73 -6.93 -39.95
CA LYS A 144 11.28 -6.99 -41.33
C LYS A 144 11.35 -8.43 -41.87
N ASP A 145 10.23 -9.13 -41.81
CA ASP A 145 10.07 -10.53 -42.25
C ASP A 145 11.03 -11.52 -41.59
N THR A 146 11.56 -11.17 -40.42
CA THR A 146 12.40 -12.03 -39.58
C THR A 146 11.70 -12.26 -38.26
N GLU A 147 11.54 -13.53 -37.87
CA GLU A 147 11.14 -13.88 -36.51
C GLU A 147 12.27 -13.52 -35.54
N VAL A 148 11.92 -12.86 -34.44
CA VAL A 148 12.81 -12.47 -33.36
C VAL A 148 12.23 -13.01 -32.06
N SER A 149 12.96 -13.91 -31.42
CA SER A 149 12.68 -14.30 -30.05
C SER A 149 13.32 -13.29 -29.11
N VAL A 150 12.55 -12.78 -28.15
CA VAL A 150 13.02 -11.91 -27.07
C VAL A 150 12.69 -12.60 -25.77
N ARG A 151 13.72 -12.86 -24.95
CA ARG A 151 13.55 -13.30 -23.57
C ARG A 151 14.04 -12.20 -22.65
N GLN A 152 13.20 -11.78 -21.74
CA GLN A 152 13.54 -10.80 -20.72
C GLN A 152 13.63 -11.47 -19.36
N LEU A 153 14.80 -11.34 -18.76
CA LEU A 153 15.15 -11.82 -17.44
C LEU A 153 15.22 -10.61 -16.51
N ALA A 154 14.29 -10.53 -15.57
CA ALA A 154 14.19 -9.40 -14.65
C ALA A 154 13.50 -9.83 -13.35
N ASP A 155 14.00 -9.34 -12.23
CA ASP A 155 13.31 -9.39 -10.93
C ASP A 155 12.61 -8.05 -10.66
N PHE A 156 12.04 -7.44 -11.69
CA PHE A 156 11.39 -6.14 -11.59
C PHE A 156 10.02 -6.28 -10.90
N PRO A 157 9.63 -5.40 -9.96
CA PRO A 157 10.30 -4.15 -9.59
C PRO A 157 11.23 -4.25 -8.36
N ALA A 158 11.63 -5.44 -7.93
CA ALA A 158 12.60 -5.62 -6.84
C ALA A 158 14.04 -5.27 -7.26
N SER A 159 14.35 -5.38 -8.56
CA SER A 159 15.63 -5.00 -9.15
C SER A 159 15.47 -3.88 -10.20
N ASP A 160 16.50 -3.02 -10.30
CA ASP A 160 16.62 -1.95 -11.29
C ASP A 160 17.25 -2.41 -12.61
N THR A 161 17.69 -3.66 -12.71
CA THR A 161 18.47 -4.17 -13.83
C THR A 161 17.67 -5.19 -14.65
N LEU A 162 17.59 -4.94 -15.95
CA LEU A 162 16.85 -5.74 -16.92
C LEU A 162 17.83 -6.37 -17.90
N LYS A 163 17.66 -7.65 -18.19
CA LYS A 163 18.45 -8.36 -19.20
C LYS A 163 17.54 -8.90 -20.29
N TYR A 164 17.92 -8.68 -21.53
CA TYR A 164 17.22 -9.14 -22.71
C TYR A 164 18.16 -10.03 -23.53
N GLU A 165 17.71 -11.24 -23.84
CA GLU A 165 18.30 -12.10 -24.85
C GLU A 165 17.50 -11.89 -26.14
N ILE A 166 18.18 -11.42 -27.18
CA ILE A 166 17.57 -11.04 -28.46
C ILE A 166 18.11 -11.99 -29.53
N ASP A 167 17.21 -12.82 -30.06
CA ASP A 167 17.56 -13.93 -30.93
C ASP A 167 16.75 -13.87 -32.23
N PRO A 168 17.23 -13.10 -33.24
CA PRO A 168 16.62 -13.07 -34.55
C PRO A 168 17.00 -14.31 -35.37
N ALA A 169 16.05 -14.91 -36.11
CA ALA A 169 16.29 -16.12 -36.91
C ALA A 169 17.42 -15.98 -37.96
N LYS A 170 17.72 -14.75 -38.36
CA LYS A 170 18.90 -14.37 -39.13
C LYS A 170 19.36 -12.98 -38.68
N LYS A 171 20.61 -12.63 -38.97
CA LYS A 171 21.14 -11.30 -38.65
C LYS A 171 20.29 -10.21 -39.31
N THR A 172 19.69 -9.32 -38.50
CA THR A 172 18.72 -8.32 -38.96
C THR A 172 18.97 -6.96 -38.31
N TYR A 173 18.85 -5.90 -39.11
CA TYR A 173 18.98 -4.52 -38.64
C TYR A 173 17.63 -3.98 -38.18
N PHE A 174 17.49 -3.67 -36.91
CA PHE A 174 16.28 -3.07 -36.34
C PHE A 174 16.56 -2.32 -35.03
N ALA A 175 15.58 -1.51 -34.64
CA ALA A 175 15.60 -0.78 -33.38
C ALA A 175 14.96 -1.61 -32.25
N PHE A 176 15.70 -1.81 -31.16
CA PHE A 176 15.13 -2.25 -29.89
C PHE A 176 14.91 -1.02 -29.01
N ARG A 177 13.65 -0.78 -28.63
CA ARG A 177 13.25 0.39 -27.84
C ARG A 177 12.78 -0.06 -26.47
N PHE A 178 13.21 0.62 -25.44
CA PHE A 178 12.74 0.41 -24.07
C PHE A 178 12.15 1.72 -23.54
N ARG A 179 11.05 1.64 -22.79
CA ARG A 179 10.47 2.83 -22.18
C ARG A 179 11.46 3.44 -21.19
N LEU A 180 11.52 4.77 -21.14
CA LEU A 180 12.16 5.54 -20.08
C LEU A 180 11.08 5.96 -19.09
N PRO A 181 10.98 5.33 -17.91
CA PRO A 181 9.89 5.61 -16.99
C PRO A 181 9.99 7.00 -16.39
N GLY A 182 8.84 7.63 -16.11
CA GLY A 182 8.81 8.93 -15.44
C GLY A 182 9.34 8.95 -14.00
N TRP A 183 9.68 7.80 -13.40
CA TRP A 183 10.22 7.70 -12.03
C TRP A 183 11.74 7.55 -11.97
N LEU A 184 12.45 7.56 -13.11
CA LEU A 184 13.90 7.38 -13.15
C LEU A 184 14.63 8.38 -12.25
N ALA A 185 15.45 7.86 -11.33
CA ALA A 185 16.25 8.67 -10.42
C ALA A 185 17.54 9.21 -11.08
N ALA A 186 18.00 8.56 -12.14
CA ALA A 186 19.16 8.96 -12.92
C ALA A 186 19.07 8.45 -14.36
N THR A 187 20.00 8.90 -15.21
CA THR A 187 20.11 8.44 -16.60
C THR A 187 20.33 6.92 -16.65
N PRO A 188 19.56 6.17 -17.45
CA PRO A 188 19.77 4.73 -17.63
C PRO A 188 21.14 4.38 -18.18
N GLU A 189 21.66 3.23 -17.73
CA GLU A 189 22.86 2.63 -18.28
C GLU A 189 22.47 1.50 -19.24
N VAL A 190 23.10 1.44 -20.41
CA VAL A 190 22.80 0.42 -21.43
C VAL A 190 24.08 -0.27 -21.86
N ARG A 191 24.04 -1.61 -21.91
CA ARG A 191 25.12 -2.44 -22.42
C ARG A 191 24.61 -3.41 -23.46
N VAL A 192 25.41 -3.62 -24.50
CA VAL A 192 25.18 -4.64 -25.53
C VAL A 192 26.37 -5.57 -25.54
N ASN A 193 26.16 -6.87 -25.29
CA ASN A 193 27.22 -7.86 -25.15
C ASN A 193 28.34 -7.39 -24.21
N ASP A 194 27.94 -6.99 -22.99
CA ASP A 194 28.81 -6.50 -21.90
C ASP A 194 29.56 -5.18 -22.17
N ARG A 195 29.31 -4.52 -23.31
CA ARG A 195 29.95 -3.24 -23.67
C ARG A 195 28.97 -2.08 -23.54
N PRO A 196 29.36 -0.94 -22.93
CA PRO A 196 28.53 0.25 -22.89
C PRO A 196 28.05 0.67 -24.29
N PHE A 197 26.76 1.01 -24.40
CA PHE A 197 26.13 1.40 -25.66
C PHE A 197 25.37 2.73 -25.49
N LYS A 198 25.57 3.66 -26.42
CA LYS A 198 24.82 4.92 -26.44
C LYS A 198 23.48 4.72 -27.13
N PHE A 199 22.40 5.17 -26.51
CA PHE A 199 21.07 5.14 -27.09
C PHE A 199 20.58 6.56 -27.40
N SER A 200 19.61 6.68 -28.31
CA SER A 200 18.90 7.94 -28.56
C SER A 200 17.55 7.93 -27.85
N VAL A 201 17.01 9.11 -27.56
CA VAL A 201 15.71 9.27 -26.90
C VAL A 201 14.73 9.95 -27.81
N GLN A 202 13.56 9.34 -27.99
CA GLN A 202 12.46 9.95 -28.72
C GLN A 202 11.12 9.52 -28.11
N LYS A 203 10.23 10.49 -27.82
CA LYS A 203 8.88 10.23 -27.28
C LYS A 203 8.86 9.34 -26.01
N GLY A 204 9.91 9.42 -25.19
CA GLY A 204 10.06 8.60 -23.98
C GLY A 204 10.62 7.19 -24.21
N TRP A 205 11.10 6.88 -25.40
CA TRP A 205 11.76 5.61 -25.73
C TRP A 205 13.27 5.77 -25.82
N GLY A 206 14.02 4.99 -25.06
CA GLY A 206 15.44 4.77 -25.29
C GLY A 206 15.61 3.79 -26.45
N THR A 207 16.38 4.15 -27.47
CA THR A 207 16.49 3.39 -28.72
C THR A 207 17.90 2.87 -28.94
N VAL A 208 18.03 1.54 -29.02
CA VAL A 208 19.24 0.82 -29.45
C VAL A 208 18.99 0.29 -30.86
N GLU A 209 19.52 0.97 -31.87
CA GLU A 209 19.35 0.57 -33.27
C GLU A 209 20.68 0.06 -33.83
N ARG A 210 20.69 -1.22 -34.25
CA ARG A 210 21.89 -1.89 -34.77
C ARG A 210 21.53 -3.18 -35.53
N TRP A 211 22.56 -3.84 -36.06
CA TRP A 211 22.47 -5.23 -36.48
C TRP A 211 22.46 -6.14 -35.25
N TRP A 212 21.39 -6.91 -35.10
CA TRP A 212 21.25 -7.94 -34.09
C TRP A 212 21.56 -9.31 -34.70
N SER A 213 22.34 -10.10 -33.96
CA SER A 213 22.66 -11.50 -34.29
C SER A 213 22.00 -12.44 -33.28
N PRO A 214 21.79 -13.73 -33.64
CA PRO A 214 21.35 -14.75 -32.69
C PRO A 214 22.15 -14.71 -31.37
N GLY A 215 21.46 -14.72 -30.24
CA GLY A 215 22.05 -14.71 -28.89
C GLY A 215 22.65 -13.38 -28.41
N ASP A 216 22.44 -12.25 -29.12
CA ASP A 216 22.86 -10.95 -28.62
C ASP A 216 22.17 -10.61 -27.29
N ARG A 217 22.90 -9.97 -26.38
CA ARG A 217 22.40 -9.57 -25.05
C ARG A 217 22.34 -8.06 -24.92
N LEU A 218 21.23 -7.58 -24.38
CA LEU A 218 21.00 -6.19 -24.02
C LEU A 218 20.73 -6.11 -22.52
N GLU A 219 21.55 -5.38 -21.80
CA GLU A 219 21.36 -5.10 -20.38
C GLU A 219 21.03 -3.62 -20.20
N ILE A 220 20.00 -3.32 -19.41
CA ILE A 220 19.52 -1.97 -19.14
C ILE A 220 19.36 -1.82 -17.63
N ARG A 221 20.03 -0.84 -17.05
CA ARG A 221 19.80 -0.41 -15.67
C ARG A 221 18.91 0.83 -15.67
N LEU A 222 17.82 0.79 -14.90
CA LEU A 222 16.83 1.86 -14.73
C LEU A 222 16.87 2.34 -13.27
N PRO A 223 17.75 3.31 -12.91
CA PRO A 223 17.96 3.70 -11.52
C PRO A 223 16.67 4.11 -10.80
N MET A 224 16.41 3.50 -9.65
CA MET A 224 15.30 3.79 -8.75
C MET A 224 15.79 4.56 -7.52
N ALA A 225 14.95 5.43 -6.97
CA ALA A 225 15.14 6.05 -5.67
C ALA A 225 13.86 5.95 -4.84
N MET A 226 14.02 6.00 -3.52
CA MET A 226 12.91 6.10 -2.60
C MET A 226 12.56 7.58 -2.40
N GLU A 227 11.29 7.92 -2.62
CA GLU A 227 10.82 9.32 -2.63
C GLU A 227 9.45 9.44 -1.97
N ALA A 228 9.20 10.57 -1.31
CA ALA A 228 7.85 10.98 -0.90
C ALA A 228 7.15 11.69 -2.07
N LYS A 229 5.96 11.20 -2.44
CA LYS A 229 5.12 11.77 -3.50
C LYS A 229 3.84 12.32 -2.92
N TYR A 230 3.81 13.64 -2.77
CA TYR A 230 2.64 14.40 -2.34
C TYR A 230 1.51 14.30 -3.36
N MET A 231 0.27 14.26 -2.87
CA MET A 231 -0.87 14.50 -3.74
C MET A 231 -0.86 15.95 -4.22
N TYR A 232 -1.00 16.13 -5.53
CA TYR A 232 -1.15 17.43 -6.18
C TYR A 232 0.01 18.43 -5.99
N ASP A 233 1.24 17.96 -5.71
CA ASP A 233 2.44 18.79 -5.52
C ASP A 233 2.29 19.92 -4.48
N ASP A 234 1.60 19.63 -3.36
CA ASP A 234 1.52 20.52 -2.20
C ASP A 234 1.93 19.77 -0.93
N LYS A 235 2.87 20.33 -0.16
CA LYS A 235 3.36 19.72 1.09
C LYS A 235 2.32 19.67 2.20
N ALA A 236 1.22 20.42 2.08
CA ALA A 236 0.07 20.33 2.99
C ALA A 236 -0.80 19.08 2.72
N ASN A 237 -0.65 18.44 1.57
CA ASN A 237 -1.44 17.28 1.19
C ASN A 237 -0.83 15.97 1.70
N PRO A 238 -1.63 14.88 1.75
CA PRO A 238 -1.12 13.54 2.00
C PRO A 238 -0.01 13.16 1.01
N TYR A 239 0.96 12.37 1.46
CA TYR A 239 2.02 11.83 0.60
C TYR A 239 2.13 10.32 0.70
N ALA A 240 2.58 9.68 -0.37
CA ALA A 240 2.92 8.25 -0.38
C ALA A 240 4.43 8.07 -0.56
N ILE A 241 5.00 6.99 -0.05
CA ILE A 241 6.41 6.64 -0.28
C ILE A 241 6.47 5.71 -1.50
N THR A 242 7.39 5.97 -2.43
CA THR A 242 7.57 5.15 -3.63
C THR A 242 9.03 4.76 -3.84
N LEU A 243 9.29 3.55 -4.30
CA LEU A 243 10.58 3.10 -4.83
C LEU A 243 10.40 2.72 -6.31
N GLY A 244 10.88 3.57 -7.21
CA GLY A 244 10.61 3.43 -8.65
C GLY A 244 9.09 3.45 -8.95
N PRO A 245 8.52 2.39 -9.59
CA PRO A 245 7.08 2.30 -9.83
C PRO A 245 6.29 1.81 -8.61
N THR A 246 6.97 1.29 -7.59
CA THR A 246 6.35 0.58 -6.46
C THR A 246 5.96 1.57 -5.38
N VAL A 247 4.70 1.53 -4.97
CA VAL A 247 4.25 2.21 -3.76
C VAL A 247 4.62 1.34 -2.56
N MET A 248 5.30 1.97 -1.60
CA MET A 248 5.69 1.37 -0.34
C MET A 248 4.60 1.66 0.68
N ALA A 249 4.05 0.63 1.32
CA ALA A 249 3.09 0.82 2.39
C ALA A 249 3.79 0.70 3.74
N VAL A 250 3.44 1.61 4.65
CA VAL A 250 3.96 1.60 6.01
C VAL A 250 3.22 0.55 6.81
N ARG A 251 4.00 -0.36 7.39
CA ARG A 251 3.61 -1.20 8.51
C ARG A 251 4.20 -0.56 9.76
N ALA A 252 3.36 0.25 10.40
CA ALA A 252 3.61 0.72 11.75
C ALA A 252 2.96 -0.28 12.70
N ILE A 253 3.68 -0.74 13.71
CA ILE A 253 3.01 -1.42 14.83
C ILE A 253 2.03 -0.44 15.46
N GLU A 254 0.88 -0.94 15.92
CA GLU A 254 -0.24 -0.11 16.40
C GLU A 254 0.18 0.92 17.48
N GLU A 255 1.27 0.62 18.19
CA GLU A 255 1.92 1.42 19.22
C GLU A 255 2.52 2.74 18.73
N ALA A 256 2.90 2.82 17.45
CA ALA A 256 3.54 4.00 16.86
C ALA A 256 2.55 5.14 16.53
N GLY A 257 1.24 4.92 16.69
CA GLY A 257 0.22 5.93 16.40
C GLY A 257 0.16 6.31 14.92
N ASN A 258 0.03 7.62 14.61
CA ASN A 258 0.04 8.10 13.23
C ASN A 258 1.48 8.21 12.69
N PRO A 259 1.94 7.33 11.77
CA PRO A 259 3.30 7.37 11.25
C PRO A 259 3.67 8.68 10.53
N ALA A 260 2.68 9.45 10.06
CA ALA A 260 2.92 10.74 9.42
C ALA A 260 3.46 11.83 10.39
N LEU A 261 3.33 11.61 11.70
CA LEU A 261 3.84 12.55 12.72
C LEU A 261 5.35 12.42 12.94
N VAL A 262 5.93 11.24 12.63
CA VAL A 262 7.33 10.94 12.91
C VAL A 262 8.16 10.78 11.65
N ILE A 263 7.59 10.30 10.54
CA ILE A 263 8.32 10.15 9.28
C ILE A 263 8.51 11.53 8.62
N ASP A 264 9.77 11.87 8.38
CA ASP A 264 10.16 13.03 7.59
C ASP A 264 10.11 12.72 6.08
N PRO A 265 9.17 13.29 5.31
CA PRO A 265 9.04 13.04 3.88
C PRO A 265 10.27 13.47 3.07
N ASP A 266 11.05 14.44 3.53
CA ASP A 266 12.21 14.95 2.80
C ASP A 266 13.45 14.06 3.00
N ARG A 267 13.37 13.05 3.88
CA ARG A 267 14.49 12.14 4.24
C ARG A 267 14.20 10.66 4.03
N VAL A 268 13.12 10.32 3.33
CA VAL A 268 12.71 8.90 3.17
C VAL A 268 13.77 8.05 2.45
N GLY A 269 14.59 8.65 1.59
CA GLY A 269 15.68 7.96 0.89
C GLY A 269 16.86 7.58 1.78
N GLU A 270 17.09 8.36 2.83
CA GLU A 270 18.18 8.16 3.78
C GLU A 270 17.74 7.40 5.04
N ASP A 271 16.54 7.69 5.54
CA ASP A 271 16.09 7.21 6.85
C ASP A 271 15.45 5.81 6.78
N PHE A 272 14.97 5.37 5.62
CA PHE A 272 14.53 3.99 5.43
C PHE A 272 15.68 3.12 4.91
N VAL A 273 16.20 2.25 5.78
CA VAL A 273 17.32 1.36 5.47
C VAL A 273 16.83 -0.09 5.31
N PRO A 274 17.47 -0.93 4.47
CA PRO A 274 17.05 -2.32 4.30
C PRO A 274 16.95 -3.08 5.64
N CYS A 275 15.87 -3.83 5.82
CA CYS A 275 15.66 -4.76 6.92
C CYS A 275 16.46 -6.04 6.68
N GLU A 276 17.26 -6.49 7.65
CA GLU A 276 18.05 -7.71 7.51
C GLU A 276 17.20 -8.98 7.65
N GLN A 277 16.07 -8.88 8.34
CA GLN A 277 15.22 -10.00 8.75
C GLN A 277 14.10 -10.31 7.75
N GLU A 278 13.73 -9.34 6.89
CA GLU A 278 12.63 -9.48 5.93
C GLU A 278 13.02 -8.89 4.57
N LEU A 279 12.97 -9.72 3.53
CA LEU A 279 13.27 -9.30 2.16
C LEU A 279 12.26 -8.26 1.67
N LEU A 280 12.76 -7.30 0.88
CA LEU A 280 11.95 -6.20 0.35
C LEU A 280 11.23 -5.41 1.46
N THR A 281 11.85 -5.33 2.64
CA THR A 281 11.39 -4.49 3.74
C THR A 281 12.50 -3.51 4.09
N TRP A 282 12.10 -2.30 4.47
CA TRP A 282 12.98 -1.27 5.00
C TRP A 282 12.47 -0.86 6.37
N GLU A 283 13.38 -0.58 7.29
CA GLU A 283 13.08 -0.09 8.63
C GLU A 283 13.39 1.40 8.71
N TYR A 284 12.55 2.14 9.41
CA TYR A 284 12.80 3.55 9.70
C TYR A 284 13.92 3.64 10.76
N ALA A 285 15.06 4.18 10.39
CA ALA A 285 16.24 4.20 11.26
C ALA A 285 16.01 4.90 12.61
N PRO A 286 15.25 6.01 12.70
CA PRO A 286 14.93 6.65 13.97
C PRO A 286 13.97 5.86 14.88
N ASP A 287 13.10 5.03 14.30
CA ASP A 287 12.22 4.12 15.05
C ASP A 287 12.01 2.81 14.28
N ARG A 288 12.77 1.78 14.68
CA ARG A 288 12.84 0.48 14.00
C ARG A 288 11.52 -0.30 14.05
N ASN A 289 10.55 0.15 14.85
CA ASN A 289 9.21 -0.42 14.88
C ASN A 289 8.34 0.00 13.66
N ILE A 290 8.78 1.01 12.92
CA ILE A 290 8.16 1.46 11.69
C ILE A 290 8.91 0.81 10.53
N THR A 291 8.18 0.04 9.74
CA THR A 291 8.72 -0.62 8.56
C THR A 291 7.91 -0.26 7.33
N ILE A 292 8.52 -0.33 6.15
CA ILE A 292 7.82 -0.23 4.87
C ILE A 292 8.16 -1.44 4.03
N LYS A 293 7.19 -1.91 3.26
CA LYS A 293 7.38 -2.95 2.24
C LYS A 293 6.50 -2.64 1.02
N PRO A 294 6.77 -3.21 -0.16
CA PRO A 294 5.93 -3.03 -1.33
C PRO A 294 4.46 -3.34 -1.02
N PHE A 295 3.55 -2.47 -1.48
CA PHE A 295 2.12 -2.63 -1.24
C PHE A 295 1.58 -3.99 -1.71
N TYR A 296 2.14 -4.54 -2.79
CA TYR A 296 1.73 -5.85 -3.29
C TYR A 296 2.05 -7.02 -2.36
N LEU A 297 2.92 -6.85 -1.35
CA LEU A 297 3.25 -7.90 -0.37
C LEU A 297 2.30 -7.95 0.85
N PHE A 298 1.45 -6.94 1.04
CA PHE A 298 0.47 -6.96 2.14
C PHE A 298 -0.65 -7.96 1.87
N ARG A 299 -1.04 -8.71 2.90
CA ARG A 299 -2.07 -9.75 2.82
C ARG A 299 -3.43 -9.21 3.27
N GLU A 300 -4.45 -10.06 3.12
CA GLU A 300 -5.78 -9.77 3.66
C GLU A 300 -5.70 -9.53 5.17
N GLY A 301 -6.37 -8.48 5.66
CA GLY A 301 -6.44 -8.16 7.08
C GLY A 301 -5.17 -7.57 7.71
N GLU A 302 -4.03 -7.53 7.00
CA GLU A 302 -2.86 -6.78 7.47
C GLU A 302 -3.14 -5.27 7.35
N GLN A 303 -2.96 -4.53 8.44
CA GLN A 303 -3.07 -3.07 8.43
C GLN A 303 -1.86 -2.45 7.72
N TYR A 304 -2.11 -1.40 6.94
CA TYR A 304 -1.06 -0.60 6.32
C TYR A 304 -1.47 0.87 6.13
N PHE A 305 -0.48 1.71 5.84
CA PHE A 305 -0.68 3.10 5.42
C PHE A 305 -0.02 3.31 4.06
N ILE A 306 -0.81 3.65 3.04
CA ILE A 306 -0.27 4.05 1.72
C ILE A 306 -0.01 5.55 1.69
N TYR A 307 -0.96 6.32 2.20
CA TYR A 307 -0.83 7.76 2.34
C TYR A 307 -0.62 8.13 3.80
N LEU A 308 0.40 8.95 4.02
CA LEU A 308 0.76 9.57 5.27
C LEU A 308 0.21 11.00 5.26
N ASP A 309 -0.58 11.32 6.28
CA ASP A 309 -1.21 12.62 6.43
C ASP A 309 -1.23 12.99 7.92
N LYS A 310 -0.60 14.13 8.25
CA LYS A 310 -0.54 14.64 9.63
C LYS A 310 -1.92 15.04 10.15
N ALA A 311 -2.84 15.40 9.26
CA ALA A 311 -4.22 15.72 9.61
C ALA A 311 -5.13 14.48 9.68
N ALA A 312 -4.59 13.27 9.44
CA ALA A 312 -5.37 12.06 9.57
C ALA A 312 -5.66 11.75 11.04
N ARG A 313 -6.93 11.56 11.34
CA ARG A 313 -7.41 10.93 12.56
C ARG A 313 -7.26 9.42 12.42
N MET A 314 -6.54 8.76 13.31
CA MET A 314 -6.34 7.31 13.24
C MET A 314 -7.62 6.59 13.68
N LEU A 315 -7.95 5.46 13.07
CA LEU A 315 -9.12 4.66 13.47
C LEU A 315 -8.84 3.76 14.68
N SER A 316 -7.58 3.68 15.07
CA SER A 316 -7.15 2.79 16.12
C SER A 316 -5.94 3.37 16.81
N TYR A 317 -5.96 3.27 18.12
CA TYR A 317 -4.85 3.57 19.00
C TYR A 317 -4.66 2.40 19.96
N THR A 318 -3.43 2.15 20.39
CA THR A 318 -3.18 1.16 21.44
C THR A 318 -3.28 1.78 22.80
N TRP A 319 -3.24 0.93 23.82
CA TRP A 319 -3.05 1.32 25.19
C TRP A 319 -1.85 2.28 25.38
N LYS A 320 -0.78 2.20 24.57
CA LYS A 320 0.39 3.11 24.68
C LYS A 320 0.07 4.57 24.35
N ASN A 321 -1.07 4.85 23.71
CA ASN A 321 -1.51 6.20 23.38
C ASN A 321 -2.35 6.86 24.48
N ALA A 322 -2.54 6.20 25.62
CA ALA A 322 -3.23 6.74 26.79
C ALA A 322 -2.24 7.27 27.84
N GLU A 323 -2.72 8.19 28.67
CA GLU A 323 -2.06 8.67 29.88
C GLU A 323 -2.46 7.79 31.06
N TYR A 324 -1.51 7.46 31.94
CA TYR A 324 -1.72 6.55 33.06
C TYR A 324 -1.30 7.20 34.37
N ASP A 325 -2.00 6.88 35.47
CA ASP A 325 -1.49 7.14 36.81
C ASP A 325 -0.48 6.08 37.26
N GLU A 326 0.07 6.26 38.47
CA GLU A 326 1.14 5.40 38.98
C GLU A 326 0.65 3.96 39.25
N GLY A 327 1.49 2.97 38.93
CA GLY A 327 1.27 1.56 39.28
C GLY A 327 0.54 0.73 38.22
N TRP A 328 0.35 1.24 37.00
CA TRP A 328 -0.02 0.42 35.84
C TRP A 328 1.16 -0.45 35.39
N ILE A 329 0.88 -1.65 34.89
CA ILE A 329 1.89 -2.63 34.47
C ILE A 329 1.74 -2.97 32.98
N ASP A 330 2.78 -2.67 32.22
CA ASP A 330 2.94 -3.00 30.80
C ASP A 330 3.24 -4.50 30.61
N PHE A 331 2.35 -5.21 29.89
CA PHE A 331 2.51 -6.61 29.49
C PHE A 331 2.83 -6.77 27.99
N GLY A 332 3.24 -5.70 27.32
CA GLY A 332 3.49 -5.59 25.89
C GLY A 332 2.21 -5.40 25.10
N SER A 333 1.34 -6.42 25.06
CA SER A 333 0.12 -6.40 24.24
C SER A 333 -1.09 -5.73 24.90
N TRP A 334 -1.00 -5.43 26.19
CA TRP A 334 -1.99 -4.68 26.97
C TRP A 334 -1.34 -4.05 28.20
N ASN A 335 -2.04 -3.09 28.81
CA ASN A 335 -1.70 -2.52 30.12
C ASN A 335 -2.73 -2.96 31.17
N THR A 336 -2.34 -2.98 32.45
CA THR A 336 -3.26 -3.36 33.52
C THR A 336 -3.09 -2.53 34.79
N ALA A 337 -4.21 -2.30 35.47
CA ALA A 337 -4.29 -1.75 36.82
C ALA A 337 -4.78 -2.82 37.80
N SER A 338 -4.31 -2.72 39.05
CA SER A 338 -4.53 -3.70 40.12
C SER A 338 -5.16 -3.11 41.39
N TYR A 339 -5.23 -1.78 41.49
CA TYR A 339 -5.72 -1.07 42.66
C TYR A 339 -6.97 -0.26 42.31
N GLU A 340 -7.93 -0.23 43.23
CA GLU A 340 -9.12 0.60 43.12
C GLU A 340 -8.74 2.07 42.98
N GLY A 341 -9.42 2.77 42.07
CA GLY A 341 -9.19 4.19 41.80
C GLY A 341 -8.07 4.50 40.81
N GLN A 342 -7.28 3.50 40.38
CA GLN A 342 -6.31 3.71 39.29
C GLN A 342 -7.02 4.05 37.98
N THR A 343 -6.41 4.93 37.20
CA THR A 343 -7.01 5.57 36.03
C THR A 343 -6.10 5.54 34.82
N CYS A 344 -6.70 5.45 33.64
CA CYS A 344 -6.04 5.85 32.41
C CYS A 344 -6.95 6.77 31.58
N ARG A 345 -6.37 7.74 30.88
CA ARG A 345 -7.07 8.74 30.07
C ARG A 345 -6.65 8.66 28.62
N PHE A 346 -7.62 8.74 27.73
CA PHE A 346 -7.39 8.73 26.29
C PHE A 346 -8.26 9.80 25.63
N SER A 347 -7.60 10.71 24.91
CA SER A 347 -8.27 11.79 24.18
C SER A 347 -8.45 11.41 22.72
N TYR A 348 -9.64 11.64 22.19
CA TYR A 348 -9.97 11.37 20.80
C TYR A 348 -10.95 12.40 20.25
N THR A 349 -10.99 12.55 18.94
CA THR A 349 -12.08 13.25 18.24
C THR A 349 -13.02 12.20 17.66
N GLY A 350 -14.34 12.33 17.72
CA GLY A 350 -15.29 11.48 17.01
C GLY A 350 -16.56 11.07 17.75
N ARG A 351 -17.46 10.35 17.07
CA ARG A 351 -18.80 9.95 17.60
C ARG A 351 -18.80 8.74 18.51
N GLY A 352 -17.64 8.17 18.81
CA GLY A 352 -17.57 7.04 19.72
C GLY A 352 -16.26 6.28 19.64
N VAL A 353 -16.07 5.42 20.63
CA VAL A 353 -14.88 4.60 20.79
C VAL A 353 -15.27 3.22 21.30
N THR A 354 -14.73 2.19 20.65
CA THR A 354 -14.77 0.81 21.11
C THR A 354 -13.48 0.51 21.86
N LEU A 355 -13.59 0.31 23.17
CA LEU A 355 -12.51 -0.21 24.00
C LEU A 355 -12.37 -1.70 23.75
N ARG A 356 -11.15 -2.20 23.55
CA ARG A 356 -10.87 -3.64 23.45
C ARG A 356 -9.77 -4.07 24.41
N THR A 357 -9.95 -5.27 24.94
CA THR A 357 -8.96 -5.92 25.80
C THR A 357 -9.11 -7.45 25.78
N PHE A 358 -8.21 -8.12 26.49
CA PHE A 358 -8.30 -9.53 26.81
C PHE A 358 -8.74 -9.67 28.27
N GLY A 359 -9.84 -10.38 28.49
CA GLY A 359 -10.30 -10.65 29.82
C GLY A 359 -9.54 -11.80 30.48
N GLN A 360 -9.41 -11.75 31.80
CA GLN A 360 -8.72 -12.76 32.61
C GLN A 360 -9.61 -13.27 33.75
N PRO A 361 -9.32 -14.46 34.34
CA PRO A 361 -10.12 -14.99 35.45
C PRO A 361 -9.99 -14.17 36.74
N ASN A 362 -8.95 -13.33 36.85
CA ASN A 362 -8.74 -12.41 37.96
C ASN A 362 -9.18 -10.97 37.65
N CYS A 363 -9.81 -10.69 36.50
CA CYS A 363 -10.20 -9.33 36.16
C CYS A 363 -11.50 -8.86 36.84
N GLY A 364 -11.56 -7.56 37.11
CA GLY A 364 -12.70 -6.84 37.68
C GLY A 364 -13.44 -6.00 36.65
N ILE A 365 -14.16 -5.01 37.17
CA ILE A 365 -14.99 -4.09 36.38
C ILE A 365 -14.30 -2.72 36.34
N ALA A 366 -14.16 -2.15 35.14
CA ALA A 366 -13.76 -0.77 34.96
C ALA A 366 -14.99 0.14 34.86
N ASP A 367 -14.97 1.28 35.55
CA ASP A 367 -15.89 2.38 35.28
C ASP A 367 -15.38 3.16 34.06
N ILE A 368 -16.29 3.53 33.16
CA ILE A 368 -15.97 4.35 31.98
C ILE A 368 -16.58 5.72 32.16
N ILE A 369 -15.75 6.75 32.07
CA ILE A 369 -16.10 8.16 32.19
C ILE A 369 -15.81 8.84 30.85
N LEU A 370 -16.80 9.50 30.27
CA LEU A 370 -16.68 10.31 29.06
C LEU A 370 -16.93 11.76 29.44
N ASP A 371 -15.95 12.64 29.18
CA ASP A 371 -16.03 14.08 29.46
C ASP A 371 -16.47 14.39 30.90
N GLY A 372 -15.90 13.64 31.86
CA GLY A 372 -16.18 13.77 33.29
C GLY A 372 -17.53 13.18 33.74
N LYS A 373 -18.29 12.51 32.86
CA LYS A 373 -19.56 11.86 33.21
C LYS A 373 -19.45 10.35 33.02
N LYS A 374 -19.98 9.58 33.98
CA LYS A 374 -20.02 8.12 33.86
C LYS A 374 -20.86 7.72 32.64
N ALA A 375 -20.22 7.05 31.68
CA ALA A 375 -20.79 6.62 30.41
C ALA A 375 -21.13 5.13 30.40
N GLY A 376 -20.46 4.32 31.23
CA GLY A 376 -20.70 2.89 31.29
C GLY A 376 -19.76 2.14 32.22
N GLU A 377 -19.74 0.82 32.09
CA GLU A 377 -18.85 -0.08 32.80
C GLU A 377 -18.35 -1.16 31.83
N MET A 378 -17.09 -1.57 31.96
CA MET A 378 -16.49 -2.66 31.19
C MET A 378 -16.06 -3.78 32.12
N ASP A 379 -16.75 -4.92 32.03
CA ASP A 379 -16.42 -6.13 32.76
C ASP A 379 -15.29 -6.89 32.05
N CYS A 380 -14.10 -6.86 32.64
CA CYS A 380 -12.90 -7.47 32.06
C CYS A 380 -12.77 -8.95 32.40
N TYR A 381 -13.73 -9.57 33.09
CA TYR A 381 -13.65 -10.98 33.50
C TYR A 381 -13.90 -11.95 32.34
N THR A 382 -13.02 -12.95 32.17
CA THR A 382 -13.34 -14.18 31.42
C THR A 382 -12.88 -15.43 32.19
N PRO A 383 -13.64 -16.54 32.18
CA PRO A 383 -13.32 -17.71 33.01
C PRO A 383 -12.06 -18.47 32.58
N SER A 384 -11.69 -18.44 31.30
CA SER A 384 -10.56 -19.21 30.74
C SER A 384 -9.31 -18.38 30.44
N GLY A 385 -9.35 -17.06 30.66
CA GLY A 385 -8.28 -16.15 30.26
C GLY A 385 -8.16 -15.98 28.74
N GLY A 386 -7.68 -14.81 28.31
CA GLY A 386 -7.45 -14.50 26.90
C GLY A 386 -8.71 -14.32 26.04
N GLY A 387 -9.92 -14.36 26.63
CA GLY A 387 -11.15 -14.09 25.91
C GLY A 387 -11.26 -12.61 25.51
N ALA A 388 -11.68 -12.32 24.28
CA ALA A 388 -11.85 -10.94 23.83
C ALA A 388 -12.99 -10.25 24.60
N VAL A 389 -12.70 -9.06 25.13
CA VAL A 389 -13.66 -8.19 25.81
C VAL A 389 -13.68 -6.86 25.08
N SER A 390 -14.88 -6.31 24.86
CA SER A 390 -15.03 -5.00 24.24
C SER A 390 -16.20 -4.23 24.82
N CYS A 391 -16.07 -2.91 24.87
CA CYS A 391 -17.13 -2.00 25.29
C CYS A 391 -17.18 -0.79 24.34
N PHE A 392 -18.34 -0.56 23.73
CA PHE A 392 -18.57 0.62 22.89
C PHE A 392 -19.14 1.77 23.72
N VAL A 393 -18.59 2.96 23.50
CA VAL A 393 -19.01 4.21 24.13
C VAL A 393 -19.39 5.19 23.01
N ALA A 394 -20.67 5.55 22.94
CA ALA A 394 -21.17 6.55 22.00
C ALA A 394 -20.87 7.98 22.49
N ALA A 395 -20.64 8.88 21.54
CA ALA A 395 -20.43 10.31 21.77
C ALA A 395 -21.04 11.12 20.61
N GLU A 396 -21.15 12.44 20.77
CA GLU A 396 -21.46 13.33 19.65
C GLU A 396 -20.22 13.51 18.77
N GLU A 397 -20.34 14.10 17.58
CA GLU A 397 -19.14 14.46 16.81
C GLU A 397 -18.42 15.62 17.51
N GLY A 398 -17.23 15.36 18.07
CA GLY A 398 -16.46 16.39 18.75
C GLY A 398 -15.15 15.85 19.33
N GLU A 399 -14.44 16.69 20.09
CA GLU A 399 -13.30 16.26 20.90
C GLU A 399 -13.80 15.73 22.25
N HIS A 400 -13.26 14.59 22.68
CA HIS A 400 -13.67 13.87 23.87
C HIS A 400 -12.47 13.38 24.66
N THR A 401 -12.63 13.30 25.98
CA THR A 401 -11.69 12.62 26.88
C THR A 401 -12.39 11.43 27.54
N LEU A 402 -11.87 10.24 27.28
CA LEU A 402 -12.28 9.01 27.94
C LEU A 402 -11.37 8.73 29.12
N GLU A 403 -11.94 8.39 30.26
CA GLU A 403 -11.23 7.93 31.45
C GLU A 403 -11.76 6.56 31.89
N LEU A 404 -10.85 5.59 32.02
CA LEU A 404 -11.12 4.27 32.58
C LEU A 404 -10.66 4.27 34.02
N VAL A 405 -11.52 3.83 34.94
CA VAL A 405 -11.22 3.76 36.37
C VAL A 405 -11.37 2.33 36.86
N CYS A 406 -10.36 1.80 37.55
CA CYS A 406 -10.47 0.52 38.26
C CYS A 406 -11.48 0.67 39.40
N SER A 407 -12.68 0.10 39.24
CA SER A 407 -13.79 0.37 40.17
C SER A 407 -13.69 -0.34 41.53
N GLY A 408 -12.71 -1.23 41.70
CA GLY A 408 -12.63 -2.14 42.85
C GLY A 408 -13.70 -3.24 42.87
N ARG A 409 -14.66 -3.23 41.93
CA ARG A 409 -15.73 -4.23 41.83
C ARG A 409 -15.32 -5.41 40.94
N LYS A 410 -15.88 -6.58 41.23
CA LYS A 410 -15.65 -7.81 40.47
C LYS A 410 -16.84 -8.74 40.53
N ARG A 411 -16.91 -9.70 39.60
CA ARG A 411 -17.82 -10.85 39.72
C ARG A 411 -17.42 -11.73 40.91
N PRO A 412 -18.36 -12.42 41.57
CA PRO A 412 -18.04 -13.41 42.61
C PRO A 412 -17.06 -14.49 42.14
N ALA A 413 -17.13 -14.88 40.86
CA ALA A 413 -16.25 -15.88 40.25
C ALA A 413 -14.85 -15.36 39.91
N SER A 414 -14.61 -14.05 39.98
CA SER A 414 -13.32 -13.47 39.65
C SER A 414 -12.33 -13.57 40.80
N GLY A 415 -11.08 -13.91 40.47
CA GLY A 415 -9.96 -13.96 41.41
C GLY A 415 -9.46 -12.59 41.89
N GLY A 416 -9.84 -11.49 41.24
CA GLY A 416 -9.30 -10.16 41.55
C GLY A 416 -10.10 -9.02 40.94
N ILE A 417 -9.54 -7.81 41.00
CA ILE A 417 -10.17 -6.59 40.50
C ILE A 417 -9.42 -5.98 39.31
N TYR A 418 -8.49 -6.74 38.71
CA TYR A 418 -7.60 -6.24 37.68
C TYR A 418 -8.41 -5.74 36.47
N ILE A 419 -8.09 -4.57 35.95
CA ILE A 419 -8.64 -4.13 34.66
C ILE A 419 -7.54 -4.14 33.63
N THR A 420 -7.89 -4.46 32.39
CA THR A 420 -6.94 -4.54 31.28
C THR A 420 -7.42 -3.63 30.16
N ILE A 421 -6.48 -3.02 29.43
CA ILE A 421 -6.77 -2.27 28.22
C ILE A 421 -5.73 -2.60 27.16
N SER A 422 -6.18 -2.87 25.94
CA SER A 422 -5.30 -3.19 24.81
C SER A 422 -5.42 -2.14 23.70
N ARG A 423 -6.64 -1.74 23.31
CA ARG A 423 -6.87 -0.88 22.15
C ARG A 423 -8.08 0.03 22.33
N PHE A 424 -8.03 1.17 21.65
CA PHE A 424 -9.12 2.11 21.42
C PHE A 424 -9.39 2.16 19.91
N GLU A 425 -10.54 1.66 19.47
CA GLU A 425 -10.98 1.72 18.08
C GLU A 425 -12.00 2.84 17.93
N LEU A 426 -11.69 3.84 17.11
CA LEU A 426 -12.59 4.97 16.88
C LEU A 426 -13.64 4.59 15.84
N GLU A 427 -14.89 4.92 16.13
CA GLU A 427 -15.99 4.75 15.18
C GLU A 427 -16.19 6.04 14.36
N ASP A 428 -16.68 5.85 13.12
CA ASP A 428 -16.95 6.92 12.14
C ASP A 428 -18.41 7.35 12.06
#